data_AF-A0A9Q3Q7G9-F1
#
_entry.id   AF-A0A9Q3Q7G9-F1
#
_cell.length_a   1.000
_cell.length_b   1.000
_cell.length_c   1.000
_cell.angle_alpha   90.00
_cell.angle_beta   90.00
_cell.angle_gamma   90.00
#
_symmetry.space_group_name_H-M   'P 1'
#
loop_
_entity.id
_entity.type
_entity.pdbx_description
1 polymer ?
#
loop_
_entity_poly.entity_id
_entity_poly.type
_entity_poly.pdbx_seq_one_letter_code
_entity_poly.pdbx_strand_id
1 'polypeptide(L)'
;MGSPSLGSLKAAEWALLYKVYIPFLMLSPQMLLDEHNSADTQRNMGQSEELENELINNIFHLIIAIKIATGWTVSMDDATAFAEHWKKFCLSNQHLFPKQKIKPNHHFADHIPKLLQ
;
A
#
# COMPACT_ATOMS: atom_id res chain seq x y z
N MET A 1 -14.70 -7.29 -24.12
CA MET A 1 -14.58 -8.11 -22.89
C MET A 1 -15.95 -8.11 -22.22
N GLY A 2 -16.70 -9.20 -22.30
CA GLY A 2 -18.12 -9.20 -21.89
C GLY A 2 -18.85 -10.52 -22.12
N SER A 3 -18.19 -11.66 -21.92
CA SER A 3 -18.87 -12.95 -21.97
C SER A 3 -19.64 -13.17 -20.66
N PRO A 4 -20.95 -13.48 -20.68
CA PRO A 4 -21.80 -13.62 -19.48
C PRO A 4 -21.39 -14.74 -18.51
N SER A 5 -20.49 -15.63 -18.94
CA SER A 5 -19.97 -16.74 -18.13
C SER A 5 -18.85 -16.35 -17.17
N LEU A 6 -18.30 -15.15 -17.32
CA LEU A 6 -17.34 -14.56 -16.38
C LEU A 6 -18.16 -13.71 -15.42
N GLY A 7 -18.51 -14.28 -14.25
CA GLY A 7 -19.37 -13.61 -13.26
C GLY A 7 -18.94 -12.16 -13.01
N SER A 8 -19.89 -11.25 -12.95
CA SER A 8 -19.62 -9.84 -12.64
C SER A 8 -19.20 -9.72 -11.17
N LEU A 9 -18.02 -9.12 -10.94
CA LEU A 9 -17.61 -8.77 -9.58
C LEU A 9 -18.61 -7.77 -8.99
N LYS A 10 -19.04 -8.02 -7.77
CA LYS A 10 -19.86 -7.09 -6.98
C LYS A 10 -19.02 -5.85 -6.64
N ALA A 11 -19.68 -4.73 -6.38
CA ALA A 11 -19.00 -3.46 -6.06
C ALA A 11 -17.97 -3.59 -4.92
N ALA A 12 -18.26 -4.41 -3.90
CA ALA A 12 -17.32 -4.69 -2.81
C ALA A 12 -16.08 -5.49 -3.27
N GLU A 13 -16.25 -6.42 -4.21
CA GLU A 13 -15.17 -7.23 -4.77
C GLU A 13 -14.29 -6.38 -5.70
N TRP A 14 -14.90 -5.46 -6.46
CA TRP A 14 -14.16 -4.42 -7.19
C TRP A 14 -13.36 -3.52 -6.25
N ALA A 15 -13.95 -3.08 -5.13
CA ALA A 15 -13.25 -2.26 -4.15
C ALA A 15 -12.06 -3.02 -3.54
N LEU A 16 -12.22 -4.30 -3.23
CA LEU A 16 -11.14 -5.16 -2.73
C LEU A 16 -10.03 -5.36 -3.77
N LEU A 17 -10.41 -5.59 -5.04
CA LEU A 17 -9.48 -5.70 -6.16
C LEU A 17 -8.61 -4.45 -6.29
N TYR A 18 -9.21 -3.26 -6.30
CA TYR A 18 -8.47 -2.01 -6.45
C TYR A 18 -7.68 -1.60 -5.21
N LYS A 19 -8.21 -1.83 -4.01
CA LYS A 19 -7.59 -1.36 -2.76
C LYS A 19 -6.49 -2.29 -2.24
N VAL A 20 -6.56 -3.58 -2.58
CA VAL A 20 -5.69 -4.60 -1.97
C VAL A 20 -4.94 -5.39 -3.04
N TYR A 21 -5.67 -6.06 -3.95
CA TYR A 21 -5.03 -7.00 -4.87
C TYR A 21 -4.17 -6.33 -5.94
N ILE A 22 -4.60 -5.20 -6.52
CA ILE A 22 -3.80 -4.50 -7.54
C ILE A 22 -2.50 -3.91 -6.96
N PRO A 23 -2.51 -3.19 -5.82
CA PRO A 23 -1.27 -2.77 -5.16
C PRO A 23 -0.33 -3.94 -4.85
N PHE A 24 -0.88 -5.08 -4.43
CA PHE A 24 -0.11 -6.29 -4.14
C PHE A 24 0.47 -6.95 -5.40
N LEU A 25 -0.28 -6.97 -6.51
CA LEU A 25 0.17 -7.55 -7.77
C LEU A 25 1.24 -6.69 -8.45
N MET A 26 1.19 -5.36 -8.26
CA MET A 26 2.19 -4.43 -8.78
C MET A 26 3.53 -4.52 -8.05
N LEU A 27 3.60 -5.27 -6.95
CA LEU A 27 4.86 -5.54 -6.26
C LEU A 27 5.76 -6.57 -6.96
N SER A 28 5.38 -7.23 -8.08
CA SER A 28 6.40 -7.90 -8.92
C SER A 28 6.04 -8.24 -10.37
N PRO A 29 6.97 -7.93 -11.29
CA PRO A 29 7.53 -9.02 -12.13
C PRO A 29 9.03 -9.33 -11.90
N GLN A 30 9.81 -8.44 -11.26
CA GLN A 30 11.24 -8.68 -10.97
C GLN A 30 11.48 -9.72 -9.87
N MET A 31 10.48 -9.95 -9.01
CA MET A 31 10.53 -10.83 -7.84
C MET A 31 10.21 -12.32 -8.15
N LEU A 32 9.78 -12.64 -9.38
CA LEU A 32 9.31 -13.99 -9.78
C LEU A 32 10.23 -14.68 -10.80
N LEU A 33 11.19 -13.95 -11.37
CA LEU A 33 11.96 -14.38 -12.54
C LEU A 33 13.48 -14.32 -12.35
N ASP A 34 13.98 -14.18 -11.13
CA ASP A 34 15.42 -14.21 -10.85
C ASP A 34 15.95 -15.67 -10.86
N GLU A 35 15.92 -16.28 -12.05
CA GLU A 35 16.76 -17.43 -12.38
C GLU A 35 18.15 -16.95 -12.82
N HIS A 36 18.97 -16.39 -11.93
CA HIS A 36 20.41 -16.31 -12.22
C HIS A 36 21.28 -16.54 -10.97
N ASN A 37 21.67 -17.81 -10.83
CA ASN A 37 22.71 -18.34 -9.96
C ASN A 37 24.07 -17.66 -10.25
N SER A 38 24.48 -16.71 -9.40
CA SER A 38 25.89 -16.30 -9.27
C SER A 38 26.16 -15.76 -7.86
N ALA A 39 27.41 -15.86 -7.39
CA ALA A 39 27.78 -15.54 -6.00
C ALA A 39 27.60 -14.05 -5.62
N ASP A 40 27.48 -13.14 -6.60
CA ASP A 40 27.10 -11.73 -6.38
C ASP A 40 25.59 -11.57 -6.11
N THR A 41 24.76 -12.52 -6.55
CA THR A 41 23.31 -12.52 -6.30
C THR A 41 23.01 -12.57 -4.80
N GLN A 42 23.83 -13.24 -3.98
CA GLN A 42 23.54 -13.46 -2.56
C GLN A 42 23.70 -12.20 -1.68
N ARG A 43 24.58 -11.26 -2.07
CA ARG A 43 24.71 -9.95 -1.39
C ARG A 43 23.60 -8.98 -1.82
N ASN A 44 23.23 -9.02 -3.10
CA ASN A 44 22.13 -8.22 -3.63
C ASN A 44 20.76 -8.75 -3.16
N MET A 45 20.66 -10.05 -2.83
CA MET A 45 19.45 -10.69 -2.31
C MET A 45 19.01 -10.11 -0.96
N GLY A 46 19.95 -9.89 -0.03
CA GLY A 46 19.61 -9.25 1.25
C GLY A 46 19.13 -7.80 1.12
N GLN A 47 19.68 -7.07 0.15
CA GLN A 47 19.23 -5.70 -0.15
C GLN A 47 17.89 -5.67 -0.90
N SER A 48 17.64 -6.66 -1.77
CA SER A 48 16.33 -6.85 -2.43
C SER A 48 15.25 -7.18 -1.41
N GLU A 49 15.54 -8.10 -0.48
CA GLU A 49 14.61 -8.51 0.57
C GLU A 49 14.28 -7.36 1.53
N GLU A 50 15.26 -6.53 1.88
CA GLU A 50 15.04 -5.34 2.72
C GLU A 50 14.15 -4.31 2.00
N LEU A 51 14.45 -4.02 0.73
CA LEU A 51 13.63 -3.11 -0.10
C LEU A 51 12.20 -3.65 -0.31
N GLU A 52 12.05 -4.95 -0.53
CA GLU A 52 10.76 -5.62 -0.64
C GLU A 52 9.94 -5.49 0.64
N ASN A 53 10.57 -5.74 1.79
CA ASN A 53 9.94 -5.58 3.09
C ASN A 53 9.52 -4.13 3.34
N GLU A 54 10.33 -3.15 2.95
CA GLU A 54 9.95 -1.72 3.04
C GLU A 54 8.75 -1.37 2.16
N LEU A 55 8.71 -1.87 0.92
CA LEU A 55 7.60 -1.67 -0.01
C LEU A 55 6.30 -2.30 0.53
N ILE A 56 6.37 -3.54 1.00
CA ILE A 56 5.24 -4.26 1.58
C ILE A 56 4.72 -3.53 2.81
N ASN A 57 5.60 -3.13 3.72
CA ASN A 57 5.22 -2.38 4.93
C ASN A 57 4.61 -1.02 4.57
N ASN A 58 5.16 -0.30 3.59
CA ASN A 58 4.59 0.95 3.10
C ASN A 58 3.14 0.76 2.62
N ILE A 59 2.88 -0.28 1.82
CA ILE A 59 1.54 -0.60 1.32
C ILE A 59 0.60 -0.99 2.46
N PHE A 60 1.05 -1.78 3.44
CA PHE A 60 0.22 -2.12 4.60
C PHE A 60 -0.20 -0.89 5.40
N HIS A 61 0.72 0.04 5.63
CA HIS A 61 0.40 1.31 6.28
C HIS A 61 -0.69 2.08 5.52
N LEU A 62 -0.58 2.16 4.19
CA LEU A 62 -1.59 2.79 3.35
C LEU A 62 -2.95 2.08 3.41
N ILE A 63 -2.98 0.75 3.31
CA ILE A 63 -4.22 -0.05 3.36
C ILE A 63 -4.92 0.15 4.70
N ILE A 64 -4.19 0.13 5.81
CA ILE A 64 -4.76 0.32 7.15
C ILE A 64 -5.36 1.73 7.28
N ALA A 65 -4.64 2.77 6.84
CA ALA A 65 -5.13 4.14 6.85
C ALA A 65 -6.42 4.28 6.02
N ILE A 66 -6.45 3.73 4.79
CA ILE A 66 -7.66 3.76 3.93
C ILE A 66 -8.81 2.99 4.58
N LYS A 67 -8.55 1.82 5.19
CA LYS A 67 -9.57 1.03 5.87
C LYS A 67 -10.24 1.83 6.99
N ILE A 68 -9.44 2.52 7.81
CA ILE A 68 -9.96 3.37 8.89
C ILE A 68 -10.75 4.55 8.33
N ALA A 69 -10.17 5.30 7.39
CA ALA A 69 -10.81 6.48 6.81
C ALA A 69 -12.11 6.17 6.05
N THR A 70 -12.30 4.92 5.62
CA THR A 70 -13.51 4.47 4.91
C THR A 70 -14.41 3.58 5.76
N GLY A 71 -14.12 3.47 7.07
CA GLY A 71 -14.95 2.75 8.03
C GLY A 71 -16.28 3.46 8.27
N TRP A 72 -17.34 2.68 8.53
CA TRP A 72 -18.67 3.21 8.86
C TRP A 72 -18.76 3.79 10.28
N THR A 73 -17.92 3.26 11.18
CA THR A 73 -17.81 3.69 12.57
C THR A 73 -16.33 3.83 12.89
N VAL A 74 -15.96 4.91 13.55
CA VAL A 74 -14.57 5.21 13.88
C VAL A 74 -14.49 5.61 15.35
N SER A 75 -13.58 4.98 16.09
CA SER A 75 -13.28 5.31 17.47
C SER A 75 -12.12 6.32 17.58
N MET A 76 -11.92 6.88 18.76
CA MET A 76 -10.76 7.74 19.03
C MET A 76 -9.42 7.00 18.83
N ASP A 77 -9.41 5.71 19.16
CA ASP A 77 -8.24 4.84 18.94
C ASP A 77 -7.97 4.64 17.45
N ASP A 78 -9.03 4.53 16.63
CA ASP A 78 -8.89 4.46 15.17
C ASP A 78 -8.35 5.78 14.59
N ALA A 79 -8.77 6.94 15.10
CA ALA A 79 -8.21 8.22 14.67
C ALA A 79 -6.70 8.33 14.96
N THR A 80 -6.28 7.83 16.12
CA THR A 80 -4.86 7.74 16.51
C THR A 80 -4.11 6.76 15.59
N ALA A 81 -4.66 5.56 15.38
CA ALA A 81 -4.09 4.55 14.50
C ALA A 81 -3.97 5.05 13.05
N PHE A 82 -4.98 5.77 12.54
CA PHE A 82 -4.90 6.40 11.23
C PHE A 82 -3.70 7.34 11.16
N ALA A 83 -3.56 8.26 12.13
CA ALA A 83 -2.47 9.24 12.13
C ALA A 83 -1.10 8.56 12.12
N GLU A 84 -0.94 7.50 12.92
CA GLU A 84 0.31 6.74 12.98
C GLU A 84 0.63 6.02 11.67
N HIS A 85 -0.33 5.26 11.12
CA HIS A 85 -0.12 4.52 9.88
C HIS A 85 0.07 5.46 8.69
N TRP A 86 -0.68 6.55 8.62
CA TRP A 86 -0.53 7.57 7.58
C TRP A 86 0.85 8.22 7.61
N LYS A 87 1.34 8.58 8.79
CA LYS A 87 2.70 9.14 8.96
C LYS A 87 3.77 8.15 8.52
N LYS A 88 3.67 6.88 8.93
CA LYS A 88 4.62 5.83 8.53
C LYS A 88 4.63 5.63 7.02
N PHE A 89 3.46 5.60 6.38
CA PHE A 89 3.33 5.57 4.92
C PHE A 89 4.02 6.75 4.25
N CYS A 90 3.76 7.99 4.67
CA CYS A 90 4.36 9.18 4.06
C CYS A 90 5.90 9.17 4.17
N LEU A 91 6.44 8.80 5.33
CA LEU A 91 7.89 8.73 5.57
C LEU A 91 8.56 7.66 4.70
N SER A 92 8.05 6.43 4.71
CA SER A 92 8.64 5.37 3.88
C SER A 92 8.39 5.59 2.40
N ASN A 93 7.27 6.20 1.99
CA ASN A 93 7.01 6.54 0.60
C ASN A 93 7.99 7.60 0.07
N GLN A 94 8.39 8.57 0.90
CA GLN A 94 9.42 9.54 0.51
C GLN A 94 10.80 8.90 0.40
N HIS A 95 11.11 7.90 1.24
CA HIS A 95 12.34 7.13 1.16
C HIS A 95 12.39 6.26 -0.10
N LEU A 96 11.33 5.49 -0.35
CA LEU A 96 11.20 4.56 -1.48
C LEU A 96 11.08 5.28 -2.83
N PHE A 97 10.43 6.45 -2.85
CA PHE A 97 10.17 7.22 -4.06
C PHE A 97 10.61 8.70 -3.92
N PRO A 98 11.91 8.98 -3.78
CA PRO A 98 12.41 10.32 -3.43
C PRO A 98 12.14 11.40 -4.50
N LYS A 99 11.91 10.98 -5.74
CA LYS A 99 11.56 11.88 -6.85
C LYS A 99 10.08 12.26 -6.88
N GLN A 100 9.24 11.56 -6.12
CA GLN A 100 7.80 11.80 -6.11
C GLN A 100 7.48 12.98 -5.19
N LYS A 101 6.82 14.00 -5.74
CA LYS A 101 6.35 15.14 -4.96
C LYS A 101 5.10 14.78 -4.16
N ILE A 102 5.03 15.28 -2.92
CA ILE A 102 3.82 15.23 -2.10
C ILE A 102 2.71 15.99 -2.84
N LYS A 103 1.59 15.31 -3.11
CA LYS A 103 0.43 15.92 -3.77
C LYS A 103 -0.52 16.53 -2.73
N PRO A 104 -1.35 17.53 -3.10
CA PRO A 104 -2.32 18.14 -2.19
C PRO A 104 -3.20 17.13 -1.43
N ASN A 105 -3.60 16.04 -2.08
CA ASN A 105 -4.39 14.97 -1.45
C ASN A 105 -3.69 14.33 -0.25
N HIS A 106 -2.36 14.25 -0.24
CA HIS A 106 -1.62 13.72 0.91
C HIS A 106 -1.67 14.69 2.10
N HIS A 107 -1.57 15.99 1.82
CA HIS A 107 -1.71 17.03 2.85
C HIS A 107 -3.14 17.07 3.41
N PHE A 108 -4.17 16.90 2.57
CA PHE A 108 -5.54 16.80 3.06
C PHE A 108 -5.76 15.60 3.98
N ALA A 109 -5.08 14.48 3.72
CA ALA A 109 -5.18 13.29 4.56
C ALA A 109 -4.58 13.49 5.96
N ASP A 110 -3.63 14.41 6.15
CA ASP A 110 -3.10 14.77 7.48
C ASP A 110 -4.17 15.38 8.41
N HIS A 111 -5.28 15.86 7.84
CA HIS A 111 -6.40 16.41 8.61
C HIS A 111 -7.47 15.37 8.94
N ILE A 112 -7.45 14.19 8.33
CA ILE A 112 -8.44 13.12 8.57
C ILE A 112 -8.56 12.77 10.06
N PRO A 113 -7.49 12.60 10.85
CA PRO A 113 -7.62 12.32 12.29
C PRO A 113 -8.49 13.33 13.03
N LYS A 114 -8.42 14.63 12.67
CA LYS A 114 -9.20 15.70 13.32
C LYS A 114 -10.68 15.66 12.94
N LEU A 115 -11.00 15.07 11.78
CA LEU A 115 -12.37 14.90 11.32
C LEU A 115 -13.04 13.64 11.90
N LEU A 116 -12.25 12.76 12.51
CA LEU A 116 -12.69 11.50 13.11
C LEU A 116 -12.91 11.61 14.64
N GLN A 117 -12.71 12.80 15.21
CA GLN A 117 -12.94 13.15 16.63
C GLN A 117 -14.27 13.86 16.80
#